data_AF-A0A9Q9BAT4-F1
#
_entry.id   AF-A0A9Q9BAT4-F1
#
_cell.length_a   1.000
_cell.length_b   1.000
_cell.length_c   1.000
_cell.angle_alpha   90.00
_cell.angle_beta   90.00
_cell.angle_gamma   90.00
#
_symmetry.space_group_name_H-M   'P 1'
#
loop_
_entity.id
_entity.type
_entity.pdbx_description
1 polymer ?
#
loop_
_entity_poly.entity_id
_entity_poly.type
_entity_poly.pdbx_seq_one_letter_code
_entity_poly.pdbx_strand_id
1 'polypeptide(L)'
;MSDFFVSEILVLILLILPLIRPFSKALKTAGAIPLLPLVSFIILIFTIMGQGLIFSLIPAVLIVIICIITEFARFVMFLRQVPNNFYAIPSILLRIFLLILLGGAFYAAFYFSPEREYAVFTSVAEAEKIYFTDDSKKTAGTYYKPEPCNKENEAIIIVPPFPAEEYIGTFDRYLLNEGYKIASLSLPKSKGYKYNLKHSELFFTVLNSVLKNKEDYSEKLQEEELIKTLSKLTDFLKKTELFLIAEGPQVQPLCDYYNKNQNAFSRAFFIVSENEPLPKGLKDGSYIILNEKDLKFSEDTALFPICIFIQSKENLPGFGDLRGNDILASLLLGAERDLGRQDRIKTVKAFEKWLNLRSSLTIK
;
A
#
# COMPACT_ATOMS: atom_id res chain seq x y z
N MET A 1 -14.87 9.18 4.05
CA MET A 1 -13.78 9.03 5.03
C MET A 1 -13.34 7.58 4.98
N SER A 2 -12.06 7.28 5.13
CA SER A 2 -11.63 5.89 5.24
C SER A 2 -12.27 5.28 6.49
N ASP A 3 -12.82 4.07 6.37
CA ASP A 3 -13.40 3.35 7.52
C ASP A 3 -12.39 3.22 8.67
N PHE A 4 -11.10 3.22 8.32
CA PHE A 4 -9.95 3.22 9.19
C PHE A 4 -9.95 4.40 10.18
N PHE A 5 -10.15 5.61 9.67
CA PHE A 5 -10.17 6.83 10.46
C PHE A 5 -11.35 6.87 11.44
N VAL A 6 -12.51 6.36 11.02
CA VAL A 6 -13.71 6.31 11.87
C VAL A 6 -13.51 5.34 13.04
N SER A 7 -12.97 4.15 12.77
CA SER A 7 -12.69 3.16 13.82
C SER A 7 -11.65 3.63 14.82
N GLU A 8 -10.59 4.31 14.36
CA GLU A 8 -9.55 4.84 15.25
C GLU A 8 -10.09 5.94 16.16
N ILE A 9 -10.87 6.89 15.62
CA ILE A 9 -11.54 7.92 16.41
C ILE A 9 -12.46 7.30 17.47
N LEU A 10 -13.23 6.27 17.11
CA LEU A 10 -14.10 5.59 18.07
C LEU A 10 -13.30 5.02 19.24
N VAL A 11 -12.18 4.33 18.95
CA VAL A 11 -11.27 3.78 19.97
C VAL A 11 -10.76 4.88 20.90
N LEU A 12 -10.34 6.02 20.36
CA LEU A 12 -9.80 7.15 21.12
C LEU A 12 -10.88 7.88 21.94
N ILE A 13 -12.09 8.05 21.41
CA ILE A 13 -13.22 8.68 22.13
C ILE A 13 -13.58 7.88 23.37
N LEU A 14 -13.59 6.55 23.28
CA LEU A 14 -13.89 5.68 24.42
C LEU A 14 -12.87 5.84 25.57
N LEU A 15 -11.62 6.24 25.28
CA LEU A 15 -10.59 6.51 26.28
C LEU A 15 -10.76 7.89 26.96
N ILE A 16 -11.53 8.81 26.39
CA ILE A 16 -11.76 10.13 27.00
C ILE A 16 -12.42 9.94 28.38
N LEU A 17 -13.50 9.16 28.43
CA LEU A 17 -14.32 8.96 29.63
C LEU A 17 -13.54 8.47 30.86
N PRO A 18 -12.70 7.41 30.79
CA PRO A 18 -11.87 7.01 31.94
C PRO A 18 -10.84 8.07 32.33
N LEU A 19 -10.32 8.84 31.36
CA LEU A 19 -9.30 9.86 31.62
C LEU A 19 -9.87 11.12 32.26
N ILE A 20 -11.08 11.54 31.89
CA ILE A 20 -11.75 12.72 32.49
C ILE A 20 -12.50 12.40 33.79
N ARG A 21 -12.63 11.12 34.14
CA ARG A 21 -13.31 10.65 35.35
C ARG A 21 -12.95 11.41 36.65
N PRO A 22 -11.68 11.74 36.97
CA PRO A 22 -11.36 12.53 38.17
C PRO A 22 -11.97 13.94 38.21
N PHE A 23 -12.30 14.50 37.05
CA PHE A 23 -12.73 15.89 36.92
C PHE A 23 -14.25 16.06 36.87
N SER A 24 -15.01 14.96 36.71
CA SER A 24 -16.48 14.98 36.64
C SER A 24 -17.13 14.21 37.78
N LYS A 25 -18.07 14.86 38.49
CA LYS A 25 -18.85 14.22 39.56
C LYS A 25 -19.70 13.06 39.04
N ALA A 26 -20.31 13.20 37.86
CA ALA A 26 -21.15 12.17 37.24
C ALA A 26 -20.34 10.94 36.81
N LEU A 27 -19.11 11.14 36.32
CA LEU A 27 -18.25 10.03 35.92
C LEU A 27 -17.63 9.31 37.13
N LYS A 28 -17.43 10.00 38.27
CA LYS A 28 -17.03 9.32 39.51
C LYS A 28 -18.07 8.29 39.94
N THR A 29 -19.36 8.62 39.86
CA THR A 29 -20.45 7.71 40.27
C THR A 29 -20.68 6.55 39.31
N ALA A 30 -20.25 6.67 38.05
CA ALA A 30 -20.37 5.59 37.07
C ALA A 30 -19.30 4.49 37.31
N GLY A 31 -19.73 3.36 37.88
CA GLY A 31 -18.85 2.26 38.28
C GLY A 31 -18.17 1.54 37.11
N ALA A 32 -18.83 1.45 35.94
CA ALA A 32 -18.37 0.66 34.79
C ALA A 32 -17.32 1.34 33.90
N ILE A 33 -16.98 2.61 34.13
CA ILE A 33 -16.01 3.37 33.30
C ILE A 33 -14.64 2.68 33.16
N PRO A 34 -14.06 2.02 34.19
CA PRO A 34 -12.79 1.30 34.04
C PRO A 34 -12.81 0.14 33.03
N LEU A 35 -13.99 -0.27 32.55
CA LEU A 35 -14.12 -1.26 31.48
C LEU A 35 -13.78 -0.68 30.09
N LEU A 36 -13.94 0.64 29.91
CA LEU A 36 -13.83 1.28 28.60
C LEU A 36 -12.48 1.10 27.91
N PRO A 37 -11.31 1.14 28.59
CA PRO A 37 -10.03 0.82 27.95
C PRO A 37 -9.97 -0.60 27.36
N LEU A 38 -10.64 -1.57 27.99
CA LEU A 38 -10.72 -2.95 27.45
C LEU A 38 -11.67 -3.01 26.26
N VAL A 39 -12.78 -2.28 26.28
CA VAL A 39 -13.69 -2.16 25.13
C VAL A 39 -12.98 -1.51 23.95
N SER A 40 -12.25 -0.40 24.17
CA SER A 40 -11.39 0.24 23.18
C SER A 40 -10.40 -0.74 22.56
N PHE A 41 -9.78 -1.60 23.39
CA PHE A 41 -8.82 -2.60 22.92
C PHE A 41 -9.46 -3.70 22.08
N ILE A 42 -10.65 -4.19 22.45
CA ILE A 42 -11.40 -5.17 21.65
C ILE A 42 -11.76 -4.59 20.29
N ILE A 43 -12.25 -3.34 20.26
CA ILE A 43 -12.57 -2.65 19.00
C ILE A 43 -11.30 -2.48 18.16
N LEU A 44 -10.18 -2.09 18.78
CA LEU A 44 -8.89 -1.97 18.09
C LEU A 44 -8.42 -3.28 17.49
N ILE A 45 -8.59 -4.42 18.18
CA ILE A 45 -8.28 -5.75 17.62
C ILE A 45 -9.16 -6.02 16.40
N PHE A 46 -10.47 -5.74 16.47
CA PHE A 46 -11.36 -5.93 15.33
C PHE A 46 -11.01 -5.01 14.16
N THR A 47 -10.57 -3.78 14.42
CA THR A 47 -10.03 -2.86 13.40
C THR A 47 -8.82 -3.48 12.72
N ILE A 48 -7.84 -3.98 13.49
CA ILE A 48 -6.64 -4.64 12.95
C ILE A 48 -6.99 -5.89 12.15
N MET A 49 -7.96 -6.69 12.62
CA MET A 49 -8.41 -7.89 11.90
C MET A 49 -9.15 -7.56 10.59
N GLY A 50 -9.98 -6.53 10.58
CA GLY A 50 -10.80 -6.16 9.42
C GLY A 50 -10.00 -5.43 8.33
N GLN A 51 -9.17 -4.47 8.73
CA GLN A 51 -8.48 -3.53 7.84
C GLN A 51 -6.99 -3.87 7.64
N GLY A 52 -6.38 -4.57 8.59
CA GLY A 52 -4.98 -5.00 8.53
C GLY A 52 -4.07 -4.30 9.54
N LEU A 53 -2.82 -4.75 9.58
CA LEU A 53 -1.79 -4.17 10.44
C LEU A 53 -1.06 -3.06 9.69
N ILE A 54 -1.21 -1.81 10.15
CA ILE A 54 -0.51 -0.64 9.58
C ILE A 54 0.18 0.16 10.68
N PHE A 55 1.28 0.84 10.36
CA PHE A 55 2.06 1.66 11.31
C PHE A 55 1.24 2.79 11.88
N SER A 56 0.36 3.40 11.07
CA SER A 56 -0.46 4.52 11.49
C SER A 56 -1.38 4.21 12.70
N LEU A 57 -1.65 2.92 13.01
CA LEU A 57 -2.36 2.51 14.25
C LEU A 57 -1.50 2.54 15.53
N ILE A 58 -0.17 2.58 15.42
CA ILE A 58 0.73 2.45 16.58
C ILE A 58 0.43 3.47 17.68
N PRO A 59 0.21 4.77 17.39
CA PRO A 59 -0.13 5.75 18.42
C PRO A 59 -1.40 5.36 19.20
N ALA A 60 -2.45 4.90 18.50
CA ALA A 60 -3.69 4.42 19.10
C ALA A 60 -3.47 3.16 19.96
N VAL A 61 -2.69 2.20 19.46
CA VAL A 61 -2.32 0.98 20.20
C VAL A 61 -1.61 1.33 21.50
N LEU A 62 -0.61 2.22 21.44
CA LEU A 62 0.17 2.62 22.60
C LEU A 62 -0.70 3.30 23.67
N ILE A 63 -1.54 4.26 23.29
CA ILE A 63 -2.38 4.97 24.27
C ILE A 63 -3.43 4.05 24.89
N VAL A 64 -4.00 3.10 24.14
CA VAL A 64 -4.92 2.09 24.67
C VAL A 64 -4.21 1.22 25.72
N ILE A 65 -3.02 0.69 25.41
CA ILE A 65 -2.25 -0.15 26.33
C ILE A 65 -1.91 0.62 27.62
N ILE A 66 -1.44 1.87 27.49
CA ILE A 66 -1.13 2.73 28.64
C ILE A 66 -2.40 2.98 29.48
N CYS A 67 -3.55 3.21 28.85
CA CYS A 67 -4.83 3.38 29.55
C CYS A 67 -5.25 2.10 30.29
N ILE A 68 -5.07 0.92 29.70
CA ILE A 68 -5.35 -0.36 30.38
C ILE A 68 -4.49 -0.50 31.62
N ILE A 69 -3.17 -0.31 31.49
CA ILE A 69 -2.23 -0.45 32.62
C ILE A 69 -2.59 0.52 33.75
N THR A 70 -2.88 1.77 33.41
CA THR A 70 -3.18 2.82 34.40
C THR A 70 -4.58 2.72 35.01
N GLU A 71 -5.53 2.05 34.36
CA GLU A 71 -6.88 1.78 34.90
C GLU A 71 -6.99 0.39 35.54
N PHE A 72 -5.97 -0.47 35.42
CA PHE A 72 -6.02 -1.87 35.87
C PHE A 72 -6.43 -2.03 37.34
N ALA A 73 -5.86 -1.22 38.24
CA ALA A 73 -6.22 -1.25 39.66
C ALA A 73 -7.72 -0.96 39.88
N ARG A 74 -8.28 0.01 39.14
CA ARG A 74 -9.70 0.38 39.25
C ARG A 74 -10.62 -0.62 38.57
N PHE A 75 -10.15 -1.26 37.51
CA PHE A 75 -10.83 -2.39 36.91
C PHE A 75 -10.96 -3.54 37.92
N VAL A 76 -9.90 -3.87 38.66
CA VAL A 76 -9.96 -4.88 39.74
C VAL A 76 -10.91 -4.46 40.86
N MET A 77 -10.92 -3.18 41.25
CA MET A 77 -11.88 -2.67 42.24
C MET A 77 -13.32 -2.78 41.75
N PHE A 78 -13.57 -2.53 40.47
CA PHE A 78 -14.88 -2.71 39.84
C PHE A 78 -15.34 -4.18 39.89
N LEU A 79 -14.48 -5.13 39.53
CA LEU A 79 -14.80 -6.56 39.61
C LEU A 79 -15.12 -7.02 41.04
N ARG A 80 -14.49 -6.40 42.04
CA ARG A 80 -14.74 -6.66 43.47
C ARG A 80 -15.90 -5.86 44.05
N GLN A 81 -16.60 -5.05 43.24
CA GLN A 81 -17.68 -4.17 43.67
C GLN A 81 -17.27 -3.18 44.79
N VAL A 82 -15.98 -2.80 44.82
CA VAL A 82 -15.44 -1.85 45.80
C VAL A 82 -15.55 -0.42 45.23
N PRO A 83 -15.90 0.60 46.06
CA PRO A 83 -15.94 1.98 45.61
C PRO A 83 -14.62 2.43 44.97
N ASN A 84 -14.67 2.92 43.74
CA ASN A 84 -13.50 3.33 42.95
C ASN A 84 -13.51 4.85 42.65
N ASN A 85 -14.14 5.63 43.54
CA ASN A 85 -14.42 7.05 43.34
C ASN A 85 -13.28 7.97 43.83
N PHE A 86 -12.27 7.41 44.49
CA PHE A 86 -11.20 8.14 45.14
C PHE A 86 -10.02 8.35 44.20
N TYR A 87 -9.53 9.60 44.14
CA TYR A 87 -8.40 10.01 43.33
C TYR A 87 -7.41 10.76 44.22
N ALA A 88 -6.22 10.19 44.40
CA ALA A 88 -5.10 10.88 45.02
C ALA A 88 -4.52 11.92 44.06
N ILE A 89 -3.87 12.96 44.59
CA ILE A 89 -3.23 14.03 43.81
C ILE A 89 -2.31 13.47 42.70
N PRO A 90 -1.44 12.46 42.95
CA PRO A 90 -0.61 11.88 41.89
C PRO A 90 -1.42 11.24 40.76
N SER A 91 -2.56 10.63 41.09
CA SER A 91 -3.45 10.04 40.09
C SER A 91 -4.12 11.10 39.22
N ILE A 92 -4.44 12.26 39.78
CA ILE A 92 -4.99 13.39 39.02
C ILE A 92 -3.93 13.93 38.06
N LEU A 93 -2.70 14.15 38.53
CA LEU A 93 -1.58 14.61 37.69
C LEU A 93 -1.30 13.63 36.54
N LEU A 94 -1.28 12.33 36.82
CA LEU A 94 -1.14 11.29 35.80
C LEU A 94 -2.24 11.41 34.73
N ARG A 95 -3.49 11.69 35.12
CA ARG A 95 -4.60 11.80 34.18
C ARG A 95 -4.50 13.04 33.30
N ILE A 96 -4.00 14.15 33.82
CA ILE A 96 -3.69 15.34 33.00
C ILE A 96 -2.65 15.00 31.95
N PHE A 97 -1.56 14.33 32.35
CA PHE A 97 -0.52 13.90 31.41
C PHE A 97 -1.06 12.94 30.34
N LEU A 98 -1.88 11.95 30.73
CA LEU A 98 -2.51 11.02 29.79
C LEU A 98 -3.51 11.71 28.86
N LEU A 99 -4.20 12.76 29.29
CA LEU A 99 -5.06 13.56 28.42
C LEU A 99 -4.27 14.31 27.35
N ILE A 100 -3.07 14.82 27.70
CA ILE A 100 -2.16 15.44 26.72
C ILE A 100 -1.68 14.39 25.71
N LEU A 101 -1.27 13.21 26.18
CA LEU A 101 -0.89 12.10 25.30
C LEU A 101 -2.04 11.63 24.40
N LEU A 102 -3.27 11.58 24.93
CA LEU A 102 -4.46 11.28 24.15
C LEU A 102 -4.70 12.35 23.07
N GLY A 103 -4.51 13.63 23.39
CA GLY A 103 -4.55 14.72 22.41
C GLY A 103 -3.53 14.53 21.29
N GLY A 104 -2.31 14.10 21.63
CA GLY A 104 -1.28 13.70 20.66
C GLY A 104 -1.70 12.51 19.80
N ALA A 105 -2.34 11.50 20.38
CA ALA A 105 -2.87 10.34 19.65
C ALA A 105 -4.01 10.73 18.69
N PHE A 106 -4.91 11.65 19.10
CA PHE A 106 -5.89 12.23 18.19
C PHE A 106 -5.21 12.97 17.05
N TYR A 107 -4.27 13.87 17.34
CA TYR A 107 -3.53 14.57 16.30
C TYR A 107 -2.86 13.60 15.31
N ALA A 108 -2.24 12.53 15.81
CA ALA A 108 -1.64 11.48 15.00
C ALA A 108 -2.68 10.76 14.12
N ALA A 109 -3.84 10.38 14.66
CA ALA A 109 -4.92 9.72 13.90
C ALA A 109 -5.42 10.61 12.73
N PHE A 110 -5.51 11.92 12.93
CA PHE A 110 -5.86 12.87 11.86
C PHE A 110 -4.72 13.04 10.85
N TYR A 111 -3.50 13.26 11.34
CA TYR A 111 -2.34 13.56 10.50
C TYR A 111 -1.88 12.35 9.67
N PHE A 112 -2.00 11.14 10.21
CA PHE A 112 -1.67 9.88 9.52
C PHE A 112 -2.89 9.18 8.92
N SER A 113 -4.04 9.85 8.86
CA SER A 113 -5.25 9.29 8.23
C SER A 113 -4.99 8.92 6.76
N PRO A 114 -5.31 7.69 6.34
CA PRO A 114 -5.04 7.26 4.98
C PRO A 114 -5.88 8.06 3.97
N GLU A 115 -5.26 8.37 2.85
CA GLU A 115 -5.88 9.03 1.70
C GLU A 115 -6.91 8.11 1.06
N ARG A 116 -8.03 8.70 0.65
CA ARG A 116 -9.06 7.96 -0.08
C ARG A 116 -8.44 7.27 -1.29
N GLU A 117 -8.77 6.00 -1.46
CA GLU A 117 -8.35 5.27 -2.65
C GLU A 117 -8.93 5.95 -3.90
N TYR A 118 -8.21 5.84 -5.02
CA TYR A 118 -8.72 6.31 -6.29
C TYR A 118 -10.01 5.53 -6.61
N ALA A 119 -11.07 6.24 -7.00
CA ALA A 119 -12.34 5.59 -7.26
C ALA A 119 -12.33 4.96 -8.65
N VAL A 120 -12.79 3.71 -8.75
CA VAL A 120 -13.10 3.08 -10.04
C VAL A 120 -14.55 3.41 -10.36
N PHE A 121 -14.78 4.11 -11.46
CA PHE A 121 -16.12 4.49 -11.91
C PHE A 121 -16.57 3.64 -13.12
N THR A 122 -15.64 2.96 -13.79
CA THR A 122 -15.94 2.02 -14.86
C THR A 122 -16.40 0.68 -14.31
N SER A 123 -17.39 0.07 -14.98
CA SER A 123 -17.79 -1.30 -14.70
C SER A 123 -16.73 -2.27 -15.21
N VAL A 124 -16.51 -3.36 -14.48
CA VAL A 124 -15.60 -4.43 -14.89
C VAL A 124 -16.44 -5.58 -15.46
N ALA A 125 -16.29 -5.83 -16.75
CA ALA A 125 -17.04 -6.87 -17.48
C ALA A 125 -16.49 -8.26 -17.22
N GLU A 126 -15.15 -8.40 -17.17
CA GLU A 126 -14.47 -9.68 -16.93
C GLU A 126 -13.39 -9.48 -15.86
N ALA A 127 -13.37 -10.37 -14.86
CA ALA A 127 -12.34 -10.44 -13.84
C ALA A 127 -11.88 -11.90 -13.69
N GLU A 128 -10.68 -12.20 -14.17
CA GLU A 128 -10.12 -13.55 -14.18
C GLU A 128 -8.88 -13.66 -13.28
N LYS A 129 -8.89 -14.63 -12.37
CA LYS A 129 -7.74 -14.88 -11.48
C LYS A 129 -6.67 -15.69 -12.21
N ILE A 130 -5.44 -15.21 -12.14
CA ILE A 130 -4.25 -15.86 -12.68
C ILE A 130 -3.57 -16.59 -11.53
N TYR A 131 -2.99 -17.77 -11.77
CA TYR A 131 -2.38 -18.61 -10.73
C TYR A 131 -0.90 -18.93 -11.02
N PHE A 132 -0.08 -18.95 -9.97
CA PHE A 132 1.38 -19.18 -10.03
C PHE A 132 1.70 -20.62 -10.46
N THR A 133 0.80 -21.55 -10.12
CA THR A 133 0.94 -22.99 -10.33
C THR A 133 -0.42 -23.56 -10.73
N ASP A 134 -0.44 -24.76 -11.33
CA ASP A 134 -1.71 -25.43 -11.69
C ASP A 134 -2.48 -25.90 -10.44
N ASP A 135 -1.81 -25.89 -9.28
CA ASP A 135 -2.46 -25.93 -7.97
C ASP A 135 -3.06 -24.55 -7.64
N SER A 136 -4.39 -24.51 -7.66
CA SER A 136 -5.29 -23.35 -7.48
C SER A 136 -5.19 -22.57 -6.15
N LYS A 137 -4.14 -22.79 -5.35
CA LYS A 137 -3.99 -22.23 -4.00
C LYS A 137 -3.26 -20.88 -3.94
N LYS A 138 -2.49 -20.51 -4.96
CA LYS A 138 -1.74 -19.24 -4.99
C LYS A 138 -2.09 -18.40 -6.23
N THR A 139 -2.82 -17.31 -6.03
CA THR A 139 -3.11 -16.32 -7.07
C THR A 139 -1.84 -15.56 -7.42
N ALA A 140 -1.55 -15.46 -8.71
CA ALA A 140 -0.44 -14.71 -9.28
C ALA A 140 -0.81 -13.34 -9.82
N GLY A 141 -2.10 -13.08 -9.93
CA GLY A 141 -2.62 -11.79 -10.36
C GLY A 141 -4.08 -11.88 -10.72
N THR A 142 -4.65 -10.78 -11.15
CA THR A 142 -6.00 -10.73 -11.70
C THR A 142 -5.99 -9.92 -12.98
N TYR A 143 -6.59 -10.48 -14.02
CA TYR A 143 -6.88 -9.82 -15.27
C TYR A 143 -8.25 -9.15 -15.18
N TYR A 144 -8.33 -7.89 -15.60
CA TYR A 144 -9.55 -7.09 -15.59
C TYR A 144 -9.80 -6.48 -16.97
N LYS A 145 -11.04 -6.59 -17.45
CA LYS A 145 -11.53 -5.95 -18.66
C LYS A 145 -12.61 -4.91 -18.32
N PRO A 146 -12.37 -3.61 -18.55
CA PRO A 146 -13.36 -2.58 -18.28
C PRO A 146 -14.43 -2.52 -19.37
N GLU A 147 -15.57 -1.94 -19.03
CA GLU A 147 -16.66 -1.58 -19.94
C GLU A 147 -17.00 -0.09 -19.74
N PRO A 148 -16.84 0.77 -20.78
CA PRO A 148 -16.38 0.47 -22.14
C PRO A 148 -14.86 0.20 -22.22
N CYS A 149 -14.44 -0.63 -23.19
CA CYS A 149 -13.04 -0.88 -23.49
C CYS A 149 -12.59 -0.04 -24.69
N ASN A 150 -11.60 0.83 -24.48
CA ASN A 150 -11.13 1.75 -25.52
C ASN A 150 -10.20 1.06 -26.53
N LYS A 151 -9.44 0.05 -26.10
CA LYS A 151 -8.42 -0.62 -26.93
C LYS A 151 -8.49 -2.15 -26.78
N GLU A 152 -9.31 -2.80 -27.60
CA GLU A 152 -9.52 -4.25 -27.55
C GLU A 152 -8.28 -5.10 -27.84
N ASN A 153 -7.29 -4.56 -28.56
CA ASN A 153 -6.10 -5.31 -28.96
C ASN A 153 -4.90 -5.13 -28.02
N GLU A 154 -4.99 -4.25 -27.01
CA GLU A 154 -3.88 -3.92 -26.12
C GLU A 154 -4.16 -4.38 -24.69
N ALA A 155 -3.16 -4.85 -23.95
CA ALA A 155 -3.29 -5.15 -22.53
C ALA A 155 -2.04 -4.71 -21.76
N ILE A 156 -2.24 -4.18 -20.56
CA ILE A 156 -1.17 -3.64 -19.71
C ILE A 156 -0.93 -4.60 -18.54
N ILE A 157 0.27 -5.13 -18.44
CA ILE A 157 0.73 -5.95 -17.32
C ILE A 157 1.37 -5.02 -16.29
N ILE A 158 0.82 -5.00 -15.08
CA ILE A 158 1.30 -4.17 -13.97
C ILE A 158 2.01 -5.09 -12.98
N VAL A 159 3.31 -4.86 -12.79
CA VAL A 159 4.10 -5.57 -11.78
C VAL A 159 4.24 -4.68 -10.55
N PRO A 160 3.73 -5.08 -9.37
CA PRO A 160 3.82 -4.27 -8.18
C PRO A 160 5.27 -4.23 -7.68
N PRO A 161 5.70 -3.10 -7.07
CA PRO A 161 7.05 -2.96 -6.53
C PRO A 161 7.27 -3.75 -5.22
N PHE A 162 6.19 -4.08 -4.50
CA PHE A 162 6.24 -4.77 -3.21
C PHE A 162 5.37 -6.04 -3.22
N PRO A 163 5.71 -7.06 -2.40
CA PRO A 163 4.83 -8.19 -2.12
C PRO A 163 3.48 -7.72 -1.60
N ALA A 164 2.41 -8.07 -2.31
CA ALA A 164 1.04 -7.76 -1.91
C ALA A 164 0.08 -8.80 -2.50
N GLU A 165 -0.80 -9.32 -1.66
CA GLU A 165 -1.92 -10.17 -2.10
C GLU A 165 -3.10 -9.31 -2.55
N GLU A 166 -3.65 -9.62 -3.73
CA GLU A 166 -4.93 -9.12 -4.25
C GLU A 166 -5.17 -7.61 -4.00
N TYR A 167 -4.24 -6.75 -4.42
CA TYR A 167 -4.36 -5.31 -4.26
C TYR A 167 -4.46 -4.60 -5.61
N ILE A 168 -5.59 -3.95 -5.87
CA ILE A 168 -5.79 -3.07 -7.03
C ILE A 168 -5.27 -1.68 -6.63
N GLY A 169 -4.06 -1.36 -7.08
CA GLY A 169 -3.40 -0.10 -6.77
C GLY A 169 -3.93 1.10 -7.54
N THR A 170 -3.39 2.28 -7.23
CA THR A 170 -3.83 3.53 -7.87
C THR A 170 -3.61 3.51 -9.39
N PHE A 171 -2.56 2.82 -9.86
CA PHE A 171 -2.25 2.64 -11.29
C PHE A 171 -3.34 1.84 -11.99
N ASP A 172 -3.68 0.69 -11.43
CA ASP A 172 -4.70 -0.22 -11.92
C ASP A 172 -6.05 0.49 -12.06
N ARG A 173 -6.45 1.23 -11.01
CA ARG A 173 -7.73 1.96 -10.99
C ARG A 173 -7.80 3.09 -11.99
N TYR A 174 -6.70 3.82 -12.18
CA TYR A 174 -6.64 4.87 -13.20
C TYR A 174 -6.78 4.27 -14.60
N LEU A 175 -5.99 3.24 -14.93
CA LEU A 175 -6.00 2.61 -16.25
C LEU A 175 -7.35 1.93 -16.56
N LEU A 176 -8.00 1.35 -15.55
CA LEU A 176 -9.37 0.83 -15.68
C LEU A 176 -10.38 1.93 -16.01
N ASN A 177 -10.27 3.10 -15.38
CA ASN A 177 -11.15 4.23 -15.68
C ASN A 177 -10.93 4.79 -17.09
N GLU A 178 -9.68 4.77 -17.58
CA GLU A 178 -9.33 5.14 -18.95
C GLU A 178 -9.65 4.04 -19.98
N GLY A 179 -10.25 2.91 -19.56
CA GLY A 179 -10.76 1.88 -20.46
C GLY A 179 -9.72 0.88 -20.98
N TYR A 180 -8.56 0.75 -20.31
CA TYR A 180 -7.53 -0.22 -20.66
C TYR A 180 -7.77 -1.60 -20.01
N LYS A 181 -7.45 -2.67 -20.74
CA LYS A 181 -7.33 -4.01 -20.17
C LYS A 181 -6.07 -4.10 -19.32
N ILE A 182 -6.21 -4.53 -18.08
CA ILE A 182 -5.08 -4.62 -17.15
C ILE A 182 -4.91 -6.04 -16.63
N ALA A 183 -3.67 -6.46 -16.44
CA ALA A 183 -3.31 -7.67 -15.73
C ALA A 183 -2.41 -7.28 -14.56
N SER A 184 -3.01 -7.21 -13.36
CA SER A 184 -2.32 -6.83 -12.15
C SER A 184 -1.69 -8.06 -11.51
N LEU A 185 -0.36 -8.14 -11.48
CA LEU A 185 0.34 -9.25 -10.85
C LEU A 185 0.39 -9.05 -9.32
N SER A 186 0.39 -10.15 -8.58
CA SER A 186 0.58 -10.16 -7.13
C SER A 186 1.88 -10.89 -6.81
N LEU A 187 2.85 -10.25 -6.17
CA LEU A 187 4.10 -10.91 -5.82
C LEU A 187 3.93 -11.85 -4.60
N PRO A 188 4.45 -13.08 -4.66
CA PRO A 188 4.18 -14.09 -3.63
C PRO A 188 4.96 -13.83 -2.35
N LYS A 189 4.39 -14.22 -1.20
CA LYS A 189 4.93 -13.91 0.14
C LYS A 189 6.34 -14.45 0.34
N SER A 190 7.23 -13.54 0.71
CA SER A 190 8.55 -13.81 1.26
C SER A 190 8.41 -14.35 2.68
N LYS A 191 8.25 -15.67 2.83
CA LYS A 191 8.00 -16.39 4.10
C LYS A 191 6.73 -15.96 4.86
N GLY A 192 5.93 -16.96 5.24
CA GLY A 192 4.75 -16.75 6.06
C GLY A 192 5.12 -16.19 7.43
N TYR A 193 4.91 -14.89 7.64
CA TYR A 193 4.44 -14.45 8.94
C TYR A 193 3.20 -15.29 9.23
N LYS A 194 3.24 -16.11 10.27
CA LYS A 194 2.23 -17.14 10.61
C LYS A 194 0.81 -16.57 10.85
N TYR A 195 0.65 -15.25 10.73
CA TYR A 195 -0.55 -14.51 11.02
C TYR A 195 -1.17 -14.02 9.71
N ASN A 196 -2.39 -14.49 9.42
CA ASN A 196 -3.20 -14.08 8.26
C ASN A 196 -3.80 -12.67 8.42
N LEU A 197 -3.01 -11.71 8.89
CA LEU A 197 -3.45 -10.32 9.01
C LEU A 197 -3.24 -9.62 7.66
N LYS A 198 -4.26 -8.89 7.19
CA LYS A 198 -4.13 -8.07 5.99
C LYS A 198 -2.99 -7.06 6.16
N HIS A 199 -2.25 -6.78 5.08
CA HIS A 199 -1.17 -5.78 5.04
C HIS A 199 0.02 -6.01 6.00
N SER A 200 0.08 -7.12 6.75
CA SER A 200 1.17 -7.36 7.71
C SER A 200 2.54 -7.48 7.05
N GLU A 201 2.60 -7.91 5.79
CA GLU A 201 3.86 -8.00 5.04
C GLU A 201 4.45 -6.63 4.80
N LEU A 202 3.67 -5.67 4.29
CA LEU A 202 4.13 -4.29 4.13
C LEU A 202 4.62 -3.73 5.46
N PHE A 203 3.90 -4.01 6.55
CA PHE A 203 4.33 -3.61 7.89
C PHE A 203 5.71 -4.18 8.24
N PHE A 204 5.91 -5.49 8.10
CA PHE A 204 7.19 -6.11 8.45
C PHE A 204 8.31 -5.78 7.46
N THR A 205 8.02 -5.59 6.18
CA THR A 205 8.99 -5.13 5.18
C THR A 205 9.50 -3.74 5.52
N VAL A 206 8.60 -2.80 5.84
CA VAL A 206 8.97 -1.46 6.31
C VAL A 206 9.78 -1.57 7.61
N LEU A 207 9.33 -2.39 8.57
CA LEU A 207 10.03 -2.58 9.84
C LEU A 207 11.45 -3.11 9.64
N ASN A 208 11.61 -4.15 8.82
CA ASN A 208 12.91 -4.76 8.54
C ASN A 208 13.84 -3.80 7.78
N SER A 209 13.28 -2.98 6.87
CA SER A 209 14.02 -1.92 6.18
C SER A 209 14.54 -0.87 7.15
N VAL A 210 13.69 -0.39 8.08
CA VAL A 210 14.07 0.54 9.16
C VAL A 210 15.14 -0.08 10.07
N LEU A 211 15.02 -1.38 10.36
CA LEU A 211 15.97 -2.13 11.19
C LEU A 211 17.22 -2.61 10.45
N LYS A 212 17.36 -2.34 9.14
CA LYS A 212 18.49 -2.76 8.27
C LYS A 212 18.77 -4.27 8.24
N ASN A 213 17.75 -5.10 8.41
CA ASN A 213 17.90 -6.55 8.27
C ASN A 213 17.78 -6.94 6.78
N LYS A 214 18.86 -7.48 6.19
CA LYS A 214 18.84 -7.98 4.80
C LYS A 214 18.31 -9.41 4.74
N GLU A 215 17.29 -9.67 3.92
CA GLU A 215 16.82 -11.02 3.61
C GLU A 215 17.08 -11.37 2.13
N ASP A 216 18.31 -11.77 1.80
CA ASP A 216 18.77 -12.11 0.42
C ASP A 216 18.13 -13.39 -0.17
N TYR A 217 17.61 -14.30 0.66
CA TYR A 217 17.21 -15.64 0.18
C TYR A 217 15.80 -15.68 -0.44
N SER A 218 14.97 -14.68 -0.13
CA SER A 218 13.58 -14.68 -0.59
C SER A 218 13.39 -14.09 -1.98
N GLU A 219 14.30 -13.21 -2.41
CA GLU A 219 14.18 -12.48 -3.68
C GLU A 219 14.30 -13.42 -4.88
N LYS A 220 15.22 -14.40 -4.82
CA LYS A 220 15.40 -15.40 -5.90
C LYS A 220 14.18 -16.30 -6.14
N LEU A 221 13.50 -16.73 -5.08
CA LEU A 221 12.32 -17.59 -5.22
C LEU A 221 11.15 -16.80 -5.82
N GLN A 222 11.01 -15.52 -5.45
CA GLN A 222 10.00 -14.62 -6.02
C GLN A 222 10.29 -14.34 -7.50
N GLU A 223 11.55 -14.18 -7.87
CA GLU A 223 11.98 -13.98 -9.26
C GLU A 223 11.56 -15.15 -10.16
N GLU A 224 11.82 -16.39 -9.74
CA GLU A 224 11.44 -17.59 -10.50
C GLU A 224 9.92 -17.74 -10.65
N GLU A 225 9.16 -17.49 -9.57
CA GLU A 225 7.69 -17.54 -9.60
C GLU A 225 7.09 -16.42 -10.47
N LEU A 226 7.67 -15.21 -10.44
CA LEU A 226 7.28 -14.08 -11.28
C LEU A 226 7.48 -14.40 -12.76
N ILE A 227 8.67 -14.87 -13.14
CA ILE A 227 9.00 -15.23 -14.52
C ILE A 227 8.07 -16.31 -15.07
N LYS A 228 7.77 -17.34 -14.26
CA LYS A 228 6.86 -18.42 -14.63
C LYS A 228 5.43 -17.91 -14.88
N THR A 229 4.93 -17.04 -13.99
CA THR A 229 3.60 -16.42 -14.15
C THR A 229 3.53 -15.60 -15.41
N LEU A 230 4.57 -14.80 -15.63
CA LEU A 230 4.61 -13.90 -16.75
C LEU A 230 4.62 -14.67 -18.08
N SER A 231 5.35 -15.79 -18.15
CA SER A 231 5.28 -16.70 -19.31
C SER A 231 3.86 -17.23 -19.56
N LYS A 232 3.13 -17.67 -18.51
CA LYS A 232 1.74 -18.13 -18.65
C LYS A 232 0.82 -17.02 -19.13
N LEU A 233 1.03 -15.80 -18.65
CA LEU A 233 0.23 -14.63 -19.00
C LEU A 233 0.48 -14.22 -20.47
N THR A 234 1.74 -14.23 -20.91
CA THR A 234 2.07 -13.98 -22.32
C THR A 234 1.45 -15.02 -23.24
N ASP A 235 1.35 -16.28 -22.82
CA ASP A 235 0.67 -17.34 -23.58
C ASP A 235 -0.85 -17.14 -23.60
N PHE A 236 -1.45 -16.76 -22.46
CA PHE A 236 -2.88 -16.48 -22.34
C PHE A 236 -3.30 -15.30 -23.24
N LEU A 237 -2.46 -14.27 -23.32
CA LEU A 237 -2.70 -13.03 -24.07
C LEU A 237 -1.96 -12.97 -25.43
N LYS A 238 -1.61 -14.13 -26.01
CA LYS A 238 -0.79 -14.24 -27.23
C LYS A 238 -1.32 -13.47 -28.46
N LYS A 239 -2.62 -13.14 -28.49
CA LYS A 239 -3.26 -12.40 -29.59
C LYS A 239 -3.35 -10.88 -29.35
N THR A 240 -2.90 -10.40 -28.20
CA THR A 240 -2.97 -8.97 -27.81
C THR A 240 -1.57 -8.38 -27.70
N GLU A 241 -1.41 -7.11 -28.05
CA GLU A 241 -0.19 -6.36 -27.76
C GLU A 241 -0.06 -6.17 -26.25
N LEU A 242 1.10 -6.58 -25.71
CA LEU A 242 1.39 -6.57 -24.28
C LEU A 242 2.33 -5.43 -23.93
N PHE A 243 1.88 -4.56 -23.02
CA PHE A 243 2.67 -3.49 -22.45
C PHE A 243 2.99 -3.83 -21.01
N LEU A 244 4.27 -3.83 -20.64
CA LEU A 244 4.69 -4.09 -19.27
C LEU A 244 4.98 -2.76 -18.57
N ILE A 245 4.50 -2.62 -17.33
CA ILE A 245 4.94 -1.57 -16.41
C ILE A 245 5.41 -2.19 -15.11
N ALA A 246 6.61 -1.81 -14.68
CA ALA A 246 7.20 -2.35 -13.45
C ALA A 246 8.08 -1.30 -12.77
N GLU A 247 8.22 -1.45 -11.45
CA GLU A 247 9.00 -0.55 -10.61
C GLU A 247 9.86 -1.33 -9.61
N GLY A 248 11.03 -0.79 -9.29
CA GLY A 248 11.85 -1.22 -8.16
C GLY A 248 12.66 -2.49 -8.44
N PRO A 249 12.87 -3.38 -7.45
CA PRO A 249 13.86 -4.47 -7.54
C PRO A 249 13.54 -5.50 -8.63
N GLN A 250 12.30 -5.56 -9.11
CA GLN A 250 11.88 -6.49 -10.16
C GLN A 250 12.31 -6.04 -11.56
N VAL A 251 12.76 -4.80 -11.74
CA VAL A 251 13.16 -4.27 -13.06
C VAL A 251 14.32 -5.05 -13.67
N GLN A 252 15.33 -5.42 -12.88
CA GLN A 252 16.48 -6.17 -13.39
C GLN A 252 16.09 -7.57 -13.89
N PRO A 253 15.39 -8.41 -13.10
CA PRO A 253 14.87 -9.69 -13.58
C PRO A 253 14.00 -9.60 -14.85
N LEU A 254 13.14 -8.58 -14.93
CA LEU A 254 12.25 -8.38 -16.09
C LEU A 254 13.04 -7.98 -17.34
N CYS A 255 14.08 -7.16 -17.20
CA CYS A 255 15.04 -6.87 -18.26
C CYS A 255 15.75 -8.15 -18.74
N ASP A 256 16.23 -8.98 -17.82
CA ASP A 256 16.89 -10.25 -18.16
C ASP A 256 15.96 -11.24 -18.85
N TYR A 257 14.69 -11.28 -18.43
CA TYR A 257 13.66 -12.09 -19.07
C TYR A 257 13.34 -11.61 -20.50
N TYR A 258 13.16 -10.30 -20.70
CA TYR A 258 12.94 -9.72 -22.03
C TYR A 258 14.13 -9.98 -22.96
N ASN A 259 15.35 -9.89 -22.45
CA ASN A 259 16.56 -10.16 -23.22
C ASN A 259 16.64 -11.61 -23.72
N LYS A 260 16.12 -12.57 -22.95
CA LYS A 260 16.02 -14.00 -23.31
C LYS A 260 14.83 -14.28 -24.24
N ASN A 261 13.74 -13.52 -24.13
CA ASN A 261 12.48 -13.73 -24.87
C ASN A 261 12.08 -12.46 -25.63
N GLN A 262 12.73 -12.19 -26.77
CA GLN A 262 12.63 -10.91 -27.50
C GLN A 262 11.24 -10.53 -28.05
N ASN A 263 10.21 -11.36 -27.87
CA ASN A 263 8.83 -11.08 -28.28
C ASN A 263 7.82 -11.28 -27.13
N ALA A 264 8.27 -11.40 -25.88
CA ALA A 264 7.37 -11.62 -24.75
C ALA A 264 6.45 -10.42 -24.48
N PHE A 265 6.95 -9.21 -24.71
CA PHE A 265 6.15 -7.99 -24.65
C PHE A 265 6.40 -7.17 -25.89
N SER A 266 5.37 -6.46 -26.33
CA SER A 266 5.51 -5.44 -27.35
C SER A 266 6.43 -4.35 -26.83
N ARG A 267 6.26 -3.93 -25.56
CA ARG A 267 7.09 -2.91 -24.90
C ARG A 267 7.10 -3.00 -23.37
N ALA A 268 8.11 -2.38 -22.75
CA ALA A 268 8.23 -2.25 -21.31
C ALA A 268 8.54 -0.81 -20.86
N PHE A 269 7.87 -0.36 -19.79
CA PHE A 269 8.09 0.90 -19.11
C PHE A 269 8.57 0.60 -17.68
N PHE A 270 9.86 0.84 -17.43
CA PHE A 270 10.49 0.59 -16.15
C PHE A 270 10.68 1.86 -15.37
N ILE A 271 10.25 1.87 -14.12
CA ILE A 271 10.37 3.03 -13.23
C ILE A 271 11.50 2.74 -12.25
N VAL A 272 12.52 3.59 -12.25
CA VAL A 272 13.75 3.40 -11.46
C VAL A 272 14.05 4.65 -10.64
N SER A 273 14.56 4.46 -9.43
CA SER A 273 15.03 5.55 -8.57
C SER A 273 16.31 6.18 -9.12
N GLU A 274 16.47 7.50 -9.00
CA GLU A 274 17.73 8.20 -9.30
C GLU A 274 18.95 7.64 -8.54
N ASN A 275 18.71 7.03 -7.37
CA ASN A 275 19.76 6.48 -6.51
C ASN A 275 20.07 5.01 -6.80
N GLU A 276 19.31 4.35 -7.67
CA GLU A 276 19.50 2.94 -8.01
C GLU A 276 20.33 2.79 -9.30
N PRO A 277 21.18 1.75 -9.39
CA PRO A 277 21.91 1.49 -10.61
C PRO A 277 20.94 1.14 -11.74
N LEU A 278 21.19 1.69 -12.92
CA LEU A 278 20.48 1.29 -14.14
C LEU A 278 20.61 -0.23 -14.36
N PRO A 279 19.56 -0.87 -14.92
CA PRO A 279 19.60 -2.29 -15.17
C PRO A 279 20.75 -2.66 -16.12
N LYS A 280 21.44 -3.75 -15.79
CA LYS A 280 22.53 -4.29 -16.60
C LYS A 280 21.97 -5.00 -17.82
N GLY A 281 22.69 -4.94 -18.94
CA GLY A 281 22.33 -5.65 -20.17
C GLY A 281 21.26 -4.92 -21.01
N LEU A 282 21.14 -3.60 -20.88
CA LEU A 282 20.35 -2.78 -21.79
C LEU A 282 20.92 -2.90 -23.21
N LYS A 283 20.09 -3.40 -24.14
CA LYS A 283 20.44 -3.49 -25.56
C LYS A 283 20.34 -2.12 -26.24
N ASP A 284 21.00 -1.97 -27.39
CA ASP A 284 20.80 -0.84 -28.31
C ASP A 284 19.31 -0.79 -28.69
N GLY A 285 18.55 0.10 -28.05
CA GLY A 285 17.08 0.03 -28.09
C GLY A 285 16.36 0.46 -26.81
N SER A 286 17.06 0.79 -25.72
CA SER A 286 16.45 1.36 -24.51
C SER A 286 16.52 2.89 -24.52
N TYR A 287 15.42 3.55 -24.22
CA TYR A 287 15.37 5.00 -24.03
C TYR A 287 15.29 5.34 -22.55
N ILE A 288 16.09 6.32 -22.10
CA ILE A 288 16.13 6.77 -20.71
C ILE A 288 15.53 8.17 -20.64
N ILE A 289 14.57 8.36 -19.74
CA ILE A 289 13.90 9.63 -19.48
C ILE A 289 14.09 9.98 -18.02
N LEU A 290 14.57 11.18 -17.78
CA LEU A 290 14.56 11.80 -16.46
C LEU A 290 13.25 12.57 -16.29
N ASN A 291 12.60 12.39 -15.15
CA ASN A 291 11.40 13.12 -14.78
C ASN A 291 11.73 14.58 -14.39
N GLU A 292 12.17 15.37 -15.37
CA GLU A 292 12.34 16.82 -15.24
C GLU A 292 11.06 17.56 -15.60
N LYS A 293 10.97 18.86 -15.25
CA LYS A 293 9.75 19.68 -15.38
C LYS A 293 9.14 19.71 -16.80
N ASP A 294 9.90 19.37 -17.85
CA ASP A 294 9.45 19.29 -19.23
C ASP A 294 9.63 17.86 -19.80
N LEU A 295 8.71 16.96 -19.43
CA LEU A 295 8.59 15.62 -20.03
C LEU A 295 8.25 15.74 -21.53
N LYS A 296 9.28 15.71 -22.38
CA LYS A 296 9.17 15.70 -23.84
C LYS A 296 9.49 14.32 -24.38
N PHE A 297 8.46 13.53 -24.62
CA PHE A 297 8.58 12.37 -25.48
C PHE A 297 8.64 12.85 -26.94
N SER A 298 9.70 12.53 -27.67
CA SER A 298 9.74 12.76 -29.13
C SER A 298 9.13 11.56 -29.87
N GLU A 299 8.74 11.74 -31.12
CA GLU A 299 8.20 10.63 -31.93
C GLU A 299 9.21 9.48 -32.10
N ASP A 300 10.51 9.82 -32.19
CA ASP A 300 11.60 8.83 -32.26
C ASP A 300 11.70 8.01 -30.97
N THR A 301 11.33 8.57 -29.82
CA THR A 301 11.45 7.86 -28.54
C THR A 301 10.34 6.85 -28.32
N ALA A 302 9.23 7.02 -29.03
CA ALA A 302 8.16 6.03 -29.12
C ALA A 302 8.53 4.82 -29.99
N LEU A 303 9.71 4.76 -30.62
CA LEU A 303 10.16 3.57 -31.38
C LEU A 303 10.89 2.53 -30.51
N PHE A 304 11.39 2.94 -29.35
CA PHE A 304 12.16 2.07 -28.47
C PHE A 304 11.24 1.08 -27.71
N PRO A 305 11.58 -0.23 -27.71
CA PRO A 305 10.79 -1.23 -26.99
C PRO A 305 10.87 -1.10 -25.46
N ILE A 306 11.93 -0.48 -24.93
CA ILE A 306 12.11 -0.29 -23.49
C ILE A 306 12.25 1.20 -23.19
N CYS A 307 11.45 1.70 -22.26
CA CYS A 307 11.57 3.03 -21.69
C CYS A 307 11.94 2.90 -20.20
N ILE A 308 13.07 3.49 -19.80
CA ILE A 308 13.46 3.65 -18.39
C ILE A 308 13.09 5.05 -17.97
N PHE A 309 12.16 5.15 -17.04
CA PHE A 309 11.70 6.39 -16.45
C PHE A 309 12.31 6.56 -15.07
N ILE A 310 13.23 7.50 -14.96
CA ILE A 310 13.97 7.81 -13.75
C ILE A 310 13.19 8.87 -12.96
N GLN A 311 12.93 8.58 -11.69
CA GLN A 311 12.29 9.52 -10.77
C GLN A 311 13.06 9.59 -9.44
N SER A 312 12.93 10.72 -8.76
CA SER A 312 13.35 10.82 -7.36
C SER A 312 12.62 9.76 -6.53
N LYS A 313 13.31 9.21 -5.52
CA LYS A 313 12.78 8.14 -4.65
C LYS A 313 11.41 8.49 -4.06
N GLU A 314 11.21 9.76 -3.71
CA GLU A 314 9.97 10.27 -3.13
C GLU A 314 8.79 10.13 -4.09
N ASN A 315 9.03 10.26 -5.40
CA ASN A 315 7.99 10.24 -6.44
C ASN A 315 7.70 8.84 -7.01
N LEU A 316 8.37 7.81 -6.48
CA LEU A 316 8.18 6.43 -6.92
C LEU A 316 6.73 5.95 -6.65
N PRO A 317 6.06 5.33 -7.63
CA PRO A 317 4.67 4.86 -7.46
C PRO A 317 4.50 3.91 -6.27
N GLY A 318 5.36 2.92 -6.08
CA GLY A 318 5.33 1.98 -4.96
C GLY A 318 5.29 2.68 -3.62
N PHE A 319 6.14 3.70 -3.46
CA PHE A 319 6.09 4.60 -2.32
C PHE A 319 4.78 5.37 -2.28
N GLY A 320 4.26 5.86 -3.41
CA GLY A 320 2.96 6.55 -3.50
C GLY A 320 1.76 5.80 -2.92
N ASP A 321 1.66 4.47 -3.07
CA ASP A 321 0.57 3.71 -2.41
C ASP A 321 0.80 3.62 -0.90
N LEU A 322 2.04 3.47 -0.43
CA LEU A 322 2.36 3.52 0.99
C LEU A 322 2.13 4.92 1.58
N ARG A 323 2.52 5.98 0.86
CA ARG A 323 2.31 7.40 1.20
C ARG A 323 0.83 7.79 1.27
N GLY A 324 -0.04 7.03 0.61
CA GLY A 324 -1.50 7.18 0.69
C GLY A 324 -2.17 6.26 1.73
N ASN A 325 -1.67 5.04 1.91
CA ASN A 325 -2.32 4.02 2.75
C ASN A 325 -1.78 3.94 4.19
N ASP A 326 -0.50 4.25 4.40
CA ASP A 326 0.17 4.20 5.71
C ASP A 326 1.23 5.31 5.80
N ILE A 327 0.77 6.53 6.10
CA ILE A 327 1.59 7.75 6.10
C ILE A 327 2.73 7.66 7.13
N LEU A 328 2.49 7.01 8.27
CA LEU A 328 3.57 6.84 9.25
C LEU A 328 4.67 5.91 8.71
N ALA A 329 4.32 4.83 8.03
CA ALA A 329 5.29 3.96 7.38
C ALA A 329 6.08 4.69 6.30
N SER A 330 5.43 5.54 5.49
CA SER A 330 6.13 6.31 4.46
C SER A 330 7.13 7.29 5.06
N LEU A 331 6.76 7.99 6.14
CA LEU A 331 7.65 8.92 6.84
C LEU A 331 8.86 8.20 7.45
N LEU A 332 8.67 7.00 8.01
CA LEU A 332 9.77 6.18 8.54
C LEU A 332 10.77 5.76 7.44
N LEU A 333 10.32 5.64 6.20
CA LEU A 333 11.18 5.36 5.04
C LEU A 333 11.76 6.63 4.37
N GLY A 334 11.50 7.80 4.94
CA GLY A 334 11.98 9.10 4.47
C GLY A 334 11.17 9.69 3.31
N ALA A 335 9.89 9.33 3.18
CA ALA A 335 8.99 9.88 2.16
C ALA A 335 7.86 10.71 2.78
N GLU A 336 7.42 11.77 2.08
CA GLU A 336 6.34 12.65 2.52
C GLU A 336 4.94 12.08 2.22
N ARG A 337 3.86 12.73 2.65
CA ARG A 337 2.48 12.34 2.32
C ARG A 337 2.20 12.62 0.83
N ASP A 338 1.52 11.72 0.12
CA ASP A 338 1.05 11.96 -1.27
C ASP A 338 -0.43 12.39 -1.24
N LEU A 339 -0.65 13.70 -1.14
CA LEU A 339 -2.00 14.27 -1.06
C LEU A 339 -2.77 13.98 -2.35
N GLY A 340 -3.88 13.25 -2.24
CA GLY A 340 -4.72 12.90 -3.38
C GLY A 340 -4.06 11.95 -4.39
N ARG A 341 -2.97 11.27 -4.00
CA ARG A 341 -2.25 10.31 -4.86
C ARG A 341 -1.76 10.93 -6.17
N GLN A 342 -1.37 12.21 -6.13
CA GLN A 342 -1.04 12.99 -7.32
C GLN A 342 0.23 12.48 -8.00
N ASP A 343 1.23 12.05 -7.23
CA ASP A 343 2.50 11.62 -7.79
C ASP A 343 2.32 10.31 -8.58
N ARG A 344 1.52 9.38 -8.04
CA ARG A 344 1.03 8.20 -8.77
C ARG A 344 0.35 8.59 -10.08
N ILE A 345 -0.64 9.49 -10.05
CA ILE A 345 -1.39 9.90 -11.24
C ILE A 345 -0.48 10.54 -12.29
N LYS A 346 0.51 11.35 -11.88
CA LYS A 346 1.49 11.94 -12.80
C LYS A 346 2.30 10.87 -13.52
N THR A 347 2.76 9.84 -12.81
CA THR A 347 3.55 8.76 -13.41
C THR A 347 2.71 7.90 -14.35
N VAL A 348 1.46 7.57 -14.00
CA VAL A 348 0.56 6.85 -14.93
C VAL A 348 0.31 7.69 -16.18
N LYS A 349 0.09 9.00 -16.04
CA LYS A 349 -0.09 9.91 -17.18
C LYS A 349 1.15 10.00 -18.06
N ALA A 350 2.35 9.92 -17.49
CA ALA A 350 3.58 9.87 -18.28
C ALA A 350 3.65 8.57 -19.11
N PHE A 351 3.34 7.44 -18.49
CA PHE A 351 3.21 6.16 -19.18
C PHE A 351 2.13 6.18 -20.28
N GLU A 352 0.95 6.72 -19.99
CA GLU A 352 -0.15 6.85 -20.95
C GLU A 352 0.23 7.75 -22.13
N LYS A 353 0.92 8.87 -21.90
CA LYS A 353 1.45 9.72 -22.97
C LYS A 353 2.42 8.96 -23.87
N TRP A 354 3.33 8.19 -23.28
CA TRP A 354 4.27 7.34 -24.02
C TRP A 354 3.54 6.27 -24.85
N LEU A 355 2.50 5.67 -24.28
CA LEU A 355 1.67 4.66 -24.94
C LEU A 355 0.87 5.26 -26.11
N ASN A 356 0.28 6.44 -25.93
CA ASN A 356 -0.55 7.10 -26.93
C ASN A 356 0.24 7.71 -28.11
N LEU A 357 1.44 8.24 -27.88
CA LEU A 357 2.32 8.73 -28.96
C LEU A 357 2.61 7.67 -30.02
N ARG A 358 2.58 6.40 -29.63
CA ARG A 358 2.72 5.30 -30.57
C ARG A 358 1.45 5.00 -31.33
N SER A 359 0.29 5.03 -30.69
CA SER A 359 -0.98 4.77 -31.39
C SER A 359 -1.18 5.70 -32.59
N SER A 360 -0.67 6.94 -32.51
CA SER A 360 -0.62 7.88 -33.65
C SER A 360 0.40 7.52 -34.73
N LEU A 361 1.46 6.77 -34.42
CA LEU A 361 2.51 6.34 -35.35
C LEU A 361 2.16 5.04 -36.09
N THR A 362 1.40 4.13 -35.47
CA THR A 362 0.95 2.86 -36.09
C THR A 362 -0.26 3.01 -37.03
N ILE A 363 -0.89 4.19 -37.09
CA ILE A 363 -2.04 4.49 -37.99
C ILE A 363 -1.59 4.96 -39.41
N LYS A 364 -0.29 4.95 -39.72
CA LYS A 364 0.21 5.32 -41.06
C LYS A 364 0.46 4.12 -41.98
#